data_AF-A0A1M4SZ80-F1
#
_entry.id   AF-A0A1M4SZ80-F1
#
_cell.length_a   1.000
_cell.length_b   1.000
_cell.length_c   1.000
_cell.angle_alpha   90.00
_cell.angle_beta   90.00
_cell.angle_gamma   90.00
#
_symmetry.space_group_name_H-M   'P 1'
#
loop_
_entity.id
_entity.type
_entity.pdbx_description
1 polymer ?
#
loop_
_entity_poly.entity_id
_entity_poly.type
_entity_poly.pdbx_seq_one_letter_code
_entity_poly.pdbx_strand_id
1 'polypeptide(L)'
;MKRALHYFYYKLYYFGVAISDDVLNEWKPLVTILTLEILILAQFLCWYSLLTKRIVDVSNPFLTFLPIVALLGIGNYRFFLHANKWKQFRGSFRQFDNGKKGVGSIKVALVILAIVAGVIISFYNFAQIDWKRYR
;
A
#
# COMPACT_ATOMS: atom_id res chain seq x y z
N MET A 1 -9.49 4.89 -12.11
CA MET A 1 -8.71 4.25 -11.04
C MET A 1 -7.56 3.38 -11.54
N LYS A 2 -7.77 2.42 -12.48
CA LYS A 2 -6.71 1.50 -12.96
C LYS A 2 -5.40 2.21 -13.36
N ARG A 3 -5.47 3.30 -14.14
CA ARG A 3 -4.28 4.05 -14.59
C ARG A 3 -3.44 4.66 -13.45
N ALA A 4 -4.07 5.10 -12.35
CA ALA A 4 -3.35 5.70 -11.22
C ALA A 4 -2.53 4.65 -10.45
N LEU A 5 -3.10 3.47 -10.21
CA LEU A 5 -2.40 2.33 -9.59
C LEU A 5 -1.23 1.85 -10.46
N HIS A 6 -1.41 1.77 -11.78
CA HIS A 6 -0.32 1.39 -12.69
C HIS A 6 0.78 2.46 -12.73
N TYR A 7 0.43 3.74 -12.62
CA TYR A 7 1.41 4.83 -12.51
C TYR A 7 2.18 4.78 -11.18
N PHE A 8 1.49 4.50 -10.09
CA PHE A 8 2.09 4.31 -8.76
C PHE A 8 3.07 3.13 -8.76
N TYR A 9 2.66 1.98 -9.31
CA TYR A 9 3.52 0.82 -9.52
C TYR A 9 4.72 1.15 -10.41
N TYR A 10 4.52 1.85 -11.53
CA TYR A 10 5.60 2.28 -12.43
C TYR A 10 6.64 3.13 -11.68
N LYS A 11 6.21 4.08 -10.86
CA LYS A 11 7.13 4.93 -10.09
C LYS A 11 7.90 4.14 -9.03
N LEU A 12 7.24 3.24 -8.33
CA LEU A 12 7.89 2.34 -7.38
C LEU A 12 8.88 1.40 -8.06
N TYR A 13 8.58 0.90 -9.26
CA TYR A 13 9.50 0.08 -10.06
C TYR A 13 10.78 0.83 -10.39
N TYR A 14 10.68 2.03 -10.97
CA TYR A 14 11.86 2.82 -11.31
C TYR A 14 12.64 3.28 -10.07
N PHE A 15 11.96 3.52 -8.94
CA PHE A 15 12.62 3.75 -7.67
C PHE A 15 13.40 2.52 -7.19
N GLY A 16 12.81 1.32 -7.28
CA GLY A 16 13.47 0.07 -6.93
C GLY A 16 14.69 -0.25 -7.80
N VAL A 17 14.58 -0.01 -9.11
CA VAL A 17 15.69 -0.15 -10.07
C VAL A 17 16.81 0.85 -9.79
N ALA A 18 16.47 2.09 -9.41
CA ALA A 18 17.46 3.12 -9.06
C ALA A 18 18.25 2.77 -7.78
N ILE A 19 17.70 1.94 -6.90
CA ILE A 19 18.36 1.48 -5.67
C ILE A 19 19.22 0.24 -5.93
N SER A 20 18.69 -0.77 -6.61
CA SER A 20 19.50 -1.89 -7.10
C SER A 20 18.90 -2.50 -8.36
N ASP A 21 19.75 -2.91 -9.30
CA ASP A 21 19.34 -3.49 -10.57
C ASP A 21 19.35 -5.03 -10.52
N ASP A 22 18.33 -5.61 -9.88
CA ASP A 22 18.22 -7.05 -9.65
C ASP A 22 16.91 -7.63 -10.21
N VAL A 23 16.87 -8.96 -10.39
CA VAL A 23 15.67 -9.72 -10.84
C VAL A 23 14.45 -9.48 -9.94
N LEU A 24 14.66 -9.11 -8.68
CA LEU A 24 13.60 -8.78 -7.72
C LEU A 24 12.93 -7.43 -7.98
N ASN A 25 13.39 -6.63 -8.93
CA ASN A 25 12.81 -5.32 -9.24
C ASN A 25 11.34 -5.37 -9.68
N GLU A 26 10.88 -6.49 -10.22
CA GLU A 26 9.45 -6.68 -10.53
C GLU A 26 8.61 -6.96 -9.25
N TRP A 27 9.23 -7.54 -8.22
CA TRP A 27 8.59 -7.91 -6.96
C TRP A 27 8.59 -6.79 -5.93
N LYS A 28 9.67 -5.99 -5.84
CA LYS A 28 9.79 -4.88 -4.88
C LYS A 28 8.56 -3.95 -4.87
N PRO A 29 8.06 -3.45 -6.02
CA PRO A 29 6.90 -2.56 -6.06
C PRO A 29 5.61 -3.24 -5.60
N LEU A 30 5.47 -4.53 -5.90
CA LEU A 30 4.31 -5.31 -5.48
C LEU A 30 4.30 -5.48 -3.97
N VAL A 31 5.44 -5.84 -3.39
CA VAL A 31 5.62 -5.92 -1.93
C VAL A 31 5.38 -4.55 -1.29
N THR A 32 5.90 -3.46 -1.86
CA THR A 32 5.66 -2.10 -1.34
C THR A 32 4.17 -1.73 -1.34
N ILE A 33 3.45 -1.98 -2.43
CA ILE A 33 2.00 -1.73 -2.50
C ILE A 33 1.27 -2.54 -1.44
N LEU A 34 1.61 -3.82 -1.31
CA LEU A 34 1.00 -4.68 -0.30
C LEU A 34 1.26 -4.17 1.13
N THR A 35 2.50 -3.77 1.43
CA THR A 35 2.84 -3.19 2.73
C THR A 35 1.99 -1.95 3.00
N LEU A 36 1.83 -1.06 2.01
CA LEU A 36 0.99 0.14 2.15
C LEU A 36 -0.49 -0.20 2.37
N GLU A 37 -1.02 -1.22 1.68
CA GLU A 37 -2.38 -1.71 1.87
C GLU A 37 -2.60 -2.25 3.30
N ILE A 38 -1.64 -3.03 3.82
CA ILE A 38 -1.67 -3.54 5.20
C ILE A 38 -1.65 -2.38 6.19
N LEU A 39 -0.81 -1.37 5.96
CA LEU A 39 -0.74 -0.17 6.80
C LEU A 39 -2.07 0.59 6.82
N ILE A 40 -2.71 0.78 5.67
CA ILE A 40 -4.03 1.42 5.58
C ILE A 40 -5.09 0.61 6.33
N LEU A 41 -5.09 -0.72 6.18
CA LEU A 41 -6.00 -1.60 6.91
C LEU A 41 -5.78 -1.51 8.43
N ALA A 42 -4.53 -1.57 8.88
CA ALA A 42 -4.18 -1.42 10.29
C ALA A 42 -4.67 -0.08 10.85
N GLN A 43 -4.44 1.02 10.13
CA GLN A 43 -4.95 2.34 10.48
C GLN A 43 -6.49 2.33 10.60
N PHE A 44 -7.19 1.72 9.64
CA PHE A 44 -8.65 1.62 9.67
C PHE A 44 -9.16 0.85 10.89
N LEU A 45 -8.52 -0.28 11.24
CA LEU A 45 -8.86 -1.07 12.42
C LEU A 45 -8.62 -0.31 13.73
N CYS A 46 -7.51 0.45 13.82
CA CYS A 46 -7.25 1.33 14.96
C CYS A 46 -8.38 2.37 15.11
N TRP A 47 -8.73 3.07 14.03
CA TRP A 47 -9.80 4.07 14.07
C TRP A 47 -11.18 3.48 14.37
N TYR A 48 -11.50 2.34 13.78
CA TYR A 48 -12.73 1.61 14.08
C TYR A 48 -12.82 1.27 15.56
N SER A 49 -11.74 0.76 16.14
CA SER A 49 -11.67 0.43 17.57
C SER A 49 -11.81 1.67 18.45
N LEU A 50 -11.16 2.78 18.06
CA LEU A 50 -11.23 4.07 18.76
C LEU A 50 -12.65 4.65 18.81
N LEU A 51 -13.40 4.54 17.71
CA LEU A 51 -14.75 5.07 17.56
C LEU A 51 -15.81 4.19 18.23
N THR A 52 -15.71 2.87 18.06
CA THR A 52 -16.69 1.91 18.60
C THR A 52 -16.41 1.52 20.05
N LYS A 53 -15.24 1.89 20.58
CA LYS A 53 -14.74 1.47 21.89
C LYS A 53 -14.71 -0.05 22.06
N ARG A 54 -14.46 -0.76 20.97
CA ARG A 54 -14.32 -2.23 20.95
C ARG A 54 -12.94 -2.60 20.46
N ILE A 55 -12.29 -3.53 21.14
CA ILE A 55 -11.02 -4.09 20.68
C ILE A 55 -11.36 -5.07 19.56
N VAL A 56 -10.82 -4.84 18.37
CA VAL A 56 -10.89 -5.84 17.30
C VAL A 56 -10.03 -7.03 17.71
N ASP A 57 -10.65 -8.20 17.74
CA ASP A 57 -9.92 -9.44 17.98
C ASP A 57 -9.11 -9.83 16.74
N VAL A 58 -7.85 -9.43 16.74
CA VAL A 58 -6.87 -9.78 15.70
C VAL A 58 -6.48 -11.26 15.71
N SER A 59 -6.82 -12.00 16.78
CA SER A 59 -6.62 -13.46 16.82
C SER A 59 -7.61 -14.21 15.93
N ASN A 60 -8.71 -13.57 15.52
CA ASN A 60 -9.65 -14.15 14.59
C ASN A 60 -9.08 -14.13 13.15
N PRO A 61 -8.73 -15.29 12.56
CA PRO A 61 -8.11 -15.37 11.25
C PRO A 61 -9.02 -14.87 10.12
N PHE A 62 -10.34 -14.86 10.29
CA PHE A 62 -11.25 -14.30 9.28
C PHE A 62 -11.13 -12.78 9.19
N LEU A 63 -10.82 -12.10 10.30
CA LEU A 63 -10.65 -10.65 10.32
C LEU A 63 -9.25 -10.22 9.91
N THR A 64 -8.23 -11.07 10.09
CA THR A 64 -6.83 -10.74 9.79
C THR A 64 -6.31 -11.38 8.50
N PHE A 65 -6.49 -12.68 8.29
CA PHE A 65 -5.94 -13.38 7.11
C PHE A 65 -6.77 -13.19 5.85
N LEU A 66 -8.11 -13.20 5.95
CA LEU A 66 -8.98 -13.11 4.77
C LEU A 66 -8.74 -11.82 3.95
N PRO A 67 -8.62 -10.62 4.57
CA PRO A 67 -8.35 -9.39 3.81
C PRO A 67 -6.96 -9.42 3.15
N ILE A 68 -5.95 -9.93 3.85
CA ILE A 68 -4.58 -10.03 3.34
C ILE A 68 -4.52 -10.98 2.14
N VAL A 69 -5.18 -12.14 2.23
CA VAL A 69 -5.25 -13.12 1.13
C VAL A 69 -6.05 -12.57 -0.05
N ALA A 70 -7.15 -11.82 0.19
CA ALA A 70 -7.90 -11.17 -0.88
C ALA A 70 -7.07 -10.09 -1.60
N LEU A 71 -6.30 -9.29 -0.86
CA LEU A 71 -5.39 -8.27 -1.40
C LEU A 71 -4.25 -8.91 -2.21
N LEU A 72 -3.62 -9.96 -1.67
CA LEU A 72 -2.55 -10.71 -2.32
C LEU A 72 -3.03 -11.44 -3.59
N GLY A 73 -4.07 -12.25 -3.46
CA GLY A 73 -4.48 -13.20 -4.49
C GLY A 73 -5.34 -12.60 -5.60
N ILE A 74 -6.28 -11.71 -5.25
CA ILE A 74 -7.29 -11.24 -6.20
C ILE A 74 -6.92 -9.86 -6.76
N GLY A 75 -6.41 -8.97 -5.91
CA GLY A 75 -6.00 -7.63 -6.28
C GLY A 75 -4.66 -7.63 -7.00
N ASN A 76 -3.58 -7.81 -6.26
CA ASN A 76 -2.25 -7.50 -6.76
C ASN A 76 -1.75 -8.48 -7.85
N TYR A 77 -2.00 -9.78 -7.69
CA TYR A 77 -1.61 -10.75 -8.71
C TYR A 77 -2.33 -10.53 -10.05
N ARG A 78 -3.66 -10.30 -10.03
CA ARG A 78 -4.46 -10.15 -11.26
C ARG A 78 -4.25 -8.79 -11.95
N PHE A 79 -3.95 -7.75 -11.18
CA PHE A 79 -3.71 -6.40 -11.73
C PHE A 79 -2.28 -6.21 -12.26
N PHE A 80 -1.27 -6.80 -11.62
CA PHE A 80 0.13 -6.52 -11.94
C PHE A 80 0.86 -7.71 -12.59
N LEU A 81 0.75 -8.92 -12.05
CA LEU A 81 1.51 -10.09 -12.53
C LEU A 81 0.83 -10.82 -13.69
N HIS A 82 -0.50 -10.94 -13.66
CA HIS A 82 -1.21 -11.73 -14.65
C HIS A 82 -1.06 -11.14 -16.06
N ALA A 83 -0.54 -11.95 -16.98
CA ALA A 83 -0.29 -11.64 -18.37
C ALA A 83 0.71 -10.47 -18.63
N ASN A 84 1.64 -10.20 -17.70
CA ASN A 84 2.66 -9.15 -17.87
C ASN A 84 2.07 -7.77 -18.22
N LYS A 85 0.82 -7.49 -17.82
CA LYS A 85 0.10 -6.27 -18.21
C LYS A 85 0.85 -4.99 -17.83
N TRP A 86 1.59 -5.03 -16.73
CA TRP A 86 2.43 -3.91 -16.31
C TRP A 86 3.50 -3.53 -17.36
N LYS A 87 4.06 -4.49 -18.12
CA LYS A 87 5.03 -4.24 -19.21
C LYS A 87 4.37 -3.48 -20.36
N GLN A 88 3.10 -3.75 -20.61
CA GLN A 88 2.30 -3.06 -21.63
C GLN A 88 2.11 -1.57 -21.33
N PHE A 89 2.02 -1.21 -20.05
CA PHE A 89 1.87 0.19 -19.62
C PHE A 89 3.22 0.92 -19.41
N ARG A 90 4.34 0.20 -19.32
CA ARG A 90 5.66 0.81 -19.10
C ARG A 90 6.03 1.80 -20.21
N GLY A 91 5.78 1.42 -21.46
CA GLY A 91 6.11 2.26 -22.63
C GLY A 91 5.32 3.58 -22.65
N SER A 92 4.02 3.53 -22.36
CA SER A 92 3.16 4.72 -22.36
C SER A 92 3.46 5.68 -21.21
N PHE A 93 3.80 5.17 -20.03
CA PHE A 93 4.18 6.02 -18.90
C PHE A 93 5.60 6.61 -19.05
N ARG A 94 6.53 5.92 -19.71
CA ARG A 94 7.87 6.46 -20.00
C ARG A 94 7.81 7.70 -20.89
N GLN A 95 6.95 7.69 -21.91
CA GLN A 95 6.74 8.85 -22.78
C GLN A 95 6.10 10.03 -22.03
N PHE A 96 5.18 9.74 -21.10
CA PHE A 96 4.54 10.74 -20.26
C PHE A 96 5.50 11.39 -19.25
N ASP A 97 6.41 10.61 -18.65
CA ASP A 97 7.35 11.09 -17.64
C ASP A 97 8.49 11.96 -18.22
N ASN A 98 8.89 11.68 -19.46
CA ASN A 98 9.91 12.47 -20.16
C ASN A 98 9.51 13.95 -20.37
N GLY A 99 8.20 14.25 -20.48
CA GLY A 99 7.68 15.61 -20.63
C GLY A 99 7.40 16.35 -19.31
N LYS A 100 7.38 15.64 -18.16
CA LYS A 100 7.07 16.20 -16.83
C LYS A 100 7.98 15.61 -15.77
N LYS A 101 9.28 15.91 -15.88
CA LYS A 101 10.30 15.42 -14.93
C LYS A 101 9.98 15.90 -13.50
N GLY A 102 9.79 14.96 -12.56
CA GLY A 102 9.80 15.22 -11.12
C GLY A 102 8.45 15.35 -10.40
N VAL A 103 7.45 16.06 -10.96
CA VAL A 103 6.18 16.35 -10.25
C VAL A 103 5.42 15.09 -9.85
N GLY A 104 5.45 14.06 -10.69
CA GLY A 104 4.78 12.80 -10.40
C GLY A 104 5.44 11.98 -9.28
N SER A 105 6.76 12.05 -9.15
CA SER A 105 7.50 11.32 -8.11
C SER A 105 7.26 11.93 -6.72
N ILE A 106 7.18 13.26 -6.63
CA ILE A 106 6.88 13.96 -5.36
C ILE A 106 5.49 13.57 -4.85
N LYS A 107 4.49 13.48 -5.74
CA LYS A 107 3.12 13.05 -5.37
C LYS A 107 3.10 11.64 -4.77
N VAL A 108 3.83 10.71 -5.38
CA VAL A 108 3.94 9.33 -4.88
C VAL A 108 4.58 9.31 -3.49
N ALA A 109 5.67 10.05 -3.29
CA ALA A 109 6.34 10.15 -1.98
C ALA A 109 5.42 10.75 -0.90
N LEU A 110 4.69 11.82 -1.22
CA LEU A 110 3.73 12.43 -0.29
C LEU A 110 2.61 11.47 0.12
N VAL A 111 2.09 10.66 -0.81
CA VAL A 111 1.08 9.64 -0.50
C VAL A 111 1.63 8.60 0.48
N ILE A 112 2.85 8.11 0.25
CA ILE A 112 3.49 7.14 1.14
C ILE A 112 3.70 7.75 2.53
N LEU A 113 4.23 8.97 2.61
CA LEU A 113 4.42 9.69 3.87
C LEU A 113 3.10 9.91 4.61
N ALA A 114 2.03 10.28 3.91
CA ALA A 114 0.71 10.47 4.51
C ALA A 114 0.15 9.18 5.12
N ILE A 115 0.33 8.03 4.45
CA ILE A 115 -0.06 6.72 4.98
C ILE A 115 0.74 6.39 6.24
N VAL A 116 2.07 6.54 6.20
CA VAL A 116 2.95 6.24 7.34
C VAL A 116 2.62 7.15 8.54
N ALA A 117 2.46 8.46 8.31
CA ALA A 117 2.07 9.40 9.35
C ALA A 117 0.69 9.07 9.93
N GLY A 118 -0.27 8.70 9.08
CA GLY A 118 -1.62 8.28 9.48
C GLY A 118 -1.60 7.07 10.42
N VAL A 119 -0.75 6.09 10.13
CA VAL A 119 -0.52 4.91 10.99
C VAL A 119 0.06 5.33 12.33
N ILE A 120 1.12 6.14 12.35
CA ILE A 120 1.76 6.59 13.60
C ILE A 120 0.72 7.27 14.50
N ILE A 121 -0.08 8.18 13.92
CA ILE A 121 -1.14 8.89 14.64
C ILE A 121 -2.21 7.92 15.16
N SER A 122 -2.67 6.97 14.34
CA SER A 122 -3.71 6.03 14.76
C SER A 122 -3.24 5.11 15.88
N PHE A 123 -2.00 4.62 15.81
CA PHE A 123 -1.41 3.80 16.87
C PHE A 123 -1.19 4.60 18.15
N TYR A 124 -0.72 5.84 18.04
CA TYR A 124 -0.54 6.74 19.19
C TYR A 124 -1.86 7.00 19.92
N ASN A 125 -2.93 7.33 19.18
CA ASN A 125 -4.25 7.53 19.77
C ASN A 125 -4.82 6.24 20.36
N PHE A 126 -4.62 5.10 19.69
CA PHE A 126 -5.04 3.80 20.19
C PHE A 126 -4.33 3.44 21.51
N ALA A 127 -3.03 3.71 21.62
CA ALA A 127 -2.25 3.42 22.82
C ALA A 127 -2.62 4.28 24.05
N GLN A 128 -3.19 5.47 23.86
CA GLN A 128 -3.60 6.34 24.95
C GLN A 128 -4.89 5.90 25.67
N ILE A 129 -5.68 5.02 25.06
CA ILE A 129 -6.94 4.56 25.68
C ILE A 129 -6.66 3.47 26.72
N ASP A 130 -7.27 3.61 27.90
CA ASP A 130 -7.34 2.55 28.89
C ASP A 130 -8.35 1.47 28.47
N TRP A 131 -7.89 0.54 27.65
CA TRP A 131 -8.69 -0.56 27.11
C TRP A 131 -9.24 -1.52 28.17
N LYS A 132 -8.72 -1.49 29.40
CA LYS A 132 -9.25 -2.33 30.50
C LYS A 132 -10.69 -1.96 30.86
N ARG A 133 -11.12 -0.73 30.57
CA ARG A 133 -12.49 -0.24 30.83
C ARG A 133 -13.52 -0.75 29.80
N TYR A 134 -13.06 -1.27 28.68
CA TYR A 134 -13.89 -1.67 27.54
C TYR A 134 -13.77 -3.17 27.24
N ARG A 135 -13.18 -3.94 28.16
CA ARG A 135 -13.02 -5.39 28.06
C ARG A 135 -14.18 -6.10 28.72
#